data_AF-A0A1F5GVV0-F1
#
_entry.id   AF-A0A1F5GVV0-F1
#
_cell.length_a   1.000
_cell.length_b   1.000
_cell.length_c   1.000
_cell.angle_alpha   90.00
_cell.angle_beta   90.00
_cell.angle_gamma   90.00
#
_symmetry.space_group_name_H-M   'P 1'
#
loop_
_entity.id
_entity.type
_entity.pdbx_description
1 polymer ?
#
loop_
_entity_poly.entity_id
_entity_poly.type
_entity_poly.pdbx_seq_one_letter_code
_entity_poly.pdbx_strand_id
1 'polypeptide(L)'
;MDNSLLKLYKSPKTILTTKDISFLWQEKNRDNLKSKISYYVKKRNLYRLRRGVFCKDQKFNPKELATSIHTPAYISFETVLREEGVIFQDHHAIFVASYLARELKCASYKFIFRKLKDEVLANNQGIISKNGYSQASKERALLDMIYLFKNYHFDNLRNIDWEKCAPLAKIYKNKQLEIRLKKYQQYAQ
;
A
#
# COMPACT_ATOMS: atom_id res chain seq x y z
N MET A 1 -28.81 -11.16 -16.71
CA MET A 1 -27.58 -10.41 -16.36
C MET A 1 -26.42 -11.37 -16.36
N ASP A 2 -25.29 -10.98 -16.94
CA ASP A 2 -24.08 -11.81 -17.01
C ASP A 2 -23.54 -12.11 -15.59
N ASN A 3 -23.57 -13.38 -15.20
CA ASN A 3 -23.16 -13.85 -13.87
C ASN A 3 -21.73 -13.39 -13.53
N SER A 4 -20.85 -13.28 -14.52
CA SER A 4 -19.46 -12.89 -14.30
C SER A 4 -19.33 -11.41 -13.92
N LEU A 5 -20.12 -10.54 -14.56
CA LEU A 5 -20.13 -9.12 -14.22
C LEU A 5 -20.67 -8.91 -12.81
N LEU A 6 -21.75 -9.61 -12.45
CA LEU A 6 -22.31 -9.55 -11.10
C LEU A 6 -21.30 -9.96 -10.02
N LYS A 7 -20.51 -11.01 -10.26
CA LYS A 7 -19.44 -11.44 -9.34
C LYS A 7 -18.36 -10.38 -9.13
N LEU A 8 -18.01 -9.60 -10.17
CA LEU A 8 -17.08 -8.48 -10.01
C LEU A 8 -17.66 -7.40 -9.11
N TYR A 9 -18.90 -6.96 -9.39
CA TYR A 9 -19.52 -5.84 -8.68
C TYR A 9 -19.89 -6.18 -7.23
N LYS A 10 -20.14 -7.44 -6.90
CA LYS A 10 -20.31 -7.92 -5.51
C LYS A 10 -19.03 -7.82 -4.65
N SER A 11 -17.85 -7.80 -5.26
CA SER A 11 -16.60 -7.61 -4.50
C SER A 11 -16.56 -6.19 -3.91
N PRO A 12 -16.13 -5.98 -2.66
CA PRO A 12 -15.98 -4.64 -2.10
C PRO A 12 -14.77 -3.88 -2.66
N LYS A 13 -13.82 -4.59 -3.30
CA LYS A 13 -12.62 -3.96 -3.89
C LYS A 13 -13.00 -3.03 -5.03
N THR A 14 -12.41 -1.84 -5.08
CA THR A 14 -12.55 -0.92 -6.22
C THR A 14 -11.54 -1.24 -7.33
N ILE A 15 -10.41 -1.85 -6.96
CA ILE A 15 -9.36 -2.31 -7.86
C ILE A 15 -9.36 -3.83 -7.95
N LEU A 16 -9.19 -4.34 -9.17
CA LEU A 16 -9.12 -5.77 -9.45
C LEU A 16 -7.89 -6.07 -10.29
N THR A 17 -7.06 -6.98 -9.81
CA THR A 17 -5.96 -7.55 -10.60
C THR A 17 -6.46 -8.70 -11.48
N THR A 18 -5.68 -9.10 -12.48
CA THR A 18 -5.97 -10.33 -13.23
C THR A 18 -6.10 -11.55 -12.33
N LYS A 19 -5.36 -11.60 -11.20
CA LYS A 19 -5.49 -12.67 -10.21
C LYS A 19 -6.83 -12.62 -9.48
N ASP A 20 -7.28 -11.45 -9.04
CA ASP A 20 -8.59 -11.28 -8.41
C ASP A 20 -9.72 -11.70 -9.36
N ILE A 21 -9.64 -11.27 -10.63
CA ILE A 21 -10.65 -11.59 -11.64
C ILE A 21 -10.67 -13.10 -11.93
N SER A 22 -9.50 -13.74 -12.08
CA SER A 22 -9.38 -15.19 -12.24
C SER A 22 -10.06 -15.93 -11.09
N PHE A 23 -9.81 -15.49 -9.85
CA PHE A 23 -10.41 -16.07 -8.65
C PHE A 23 -11.94 -15.88 -8.63
N LEU A 24 -12.43 -14.65 -8.85
CA LEU A 24 -13.86 -14.33 -8.84
C LEU A 24 -14.64 -15.10 -9.91
N TRP A 25 -14.06 -15.27 -11.10
CA TRP A 25 -14.70 -16.00 -12.19
C TRP A 25 -14.45 -17.51 -12.16
N GLN A 26 -13.57 -17.99 -11.28
CA GLN A 26 -13.09 -19.38 -11.25
C GLN A 26 -12.51 -19.81 -12.61
N GLU A 27 -11.91 -18.87 -13.35
CA GLU A 27 -11.36 -19.10 -14.68
C GLU A 27 -9.86 -19.40 -14.58
N LYS A 28 -9.49 -20.64 -14.92
CA LYS A 28 -8.11 -21.14 -14.88
C LYS A 28 -7.40 -21.00 -16.22
N ASN A 29 -8.14 -20.98 -17.33
CA ASN A 29 -7.57 -20.82 -18.66
C ASN A 29 -7.19 -19.35 -18.90
N ARG A 30 -5.89 -19.10 -19.11
CA ARG A 30 -5.34 -17.75 -19.24
C ARG A 30 -5.83 -17.02 -20.49
N ASP A 31 -5.98 -17.73 -21.59
CA ASP A 31 -6.42 -17.14 -22.86
C ASP A 31 -7.91 -16.79 -22.81
N ASN A 32 -8.73 -17.67 -22.23
CA ASN A 32 -10.14 -17.38 -21.99
C ASN A 32 -10.31 -16.20 -21.04
N LEU A 33 -9.57 -16.18 -19.93
CA LEU A 33 -9.56 -15.06 -18.98
C LEU A 33 -9.21 -13.74 -19.67
N LYS A 34 -8.14 -13.72 -20.47
CA LYS A 34 -7.69 -12.53 -21.19
C LYS A 34 -8.75 -12.04 -22.18
N SER A 35 -9.34 -12.95 -22.96
CA SER A 35 -10.41 -12.63 -23.91
C SER A 35 -11.65 -12.08 -23.21
N LYS A 36 -12.06 -12.71 -22.11
CA LYS A 36 -13.22 -12.30 -21.31
C LYS A 36 -13.01 -10.94 -20.62
N ILE A 37 -11.83 -10.69 -20.03
CA ILE A 37 -11.47 -9.36 -19.53
C ILE A 37 -11.55 -8.32 -20.66
N SER A 38 -10.97 -8.63 -21.82
CA SER A 38 -10.95 -7.73 -22.97
C SER A 38 -12.36 -7.39 -23.46
N TYR A 39 -13.27 -8.36 -23.43
CA TYR A 39 -14.69 -8.15 -23.73
C TYR A 39 -15.34 -7.10 -22.81
N TYR A 40 -15.19 -7.22 -21.49
CA TYR A 40 -15.75 -6.23 -20.55
C TYR A 40 -15.07 -4.87 -20.61
N VAL A 41 -13.77 -4.83 -20.92
CA VAL A 41 -13.06 -3.57 -21.15
C VAL A 41 -13.60 -2.87 -22.40
N LYS A 42 -13.81 -3.60 -23.50
CA LYS A 42 -14.41 -3.07 -24.75
C LYS A 42 -15.84 -2.56 -24.52
N LYS A 43 -16.61 -3.24 -23.68
CA LYS A 43 -17.97 -2.84 -23.29
C LYS A 43 -18.01 -1.73 -22.21
N ARG A 44 -16.86 -1.22 -21.75
CA ARG A 44 -16.73 -0.21 -20.68
C ARG A 44 -17.35 -0.62 -19.35
N ASN A 45 -17.48 -1.92 -19.09
CA ASN A 45 -17.92 -2.46 -17.80
C ASN A 45 -16.76 -2.61 -16.80
N LEU A 46 -15.52 -2.61 -17.32
CA LEU A 46 -14.26 -2.57 -16.60
C LEU A 46 -13.34 -1.55 -17.28
N TYR A 47 -12.56 -0.82 -16.50
CA TYR A 47 -11.59 0.13 -17.02
C TYR A 47 -10.19 -0.37 -16.72
N ARG A 48 -9.32 -0.38 -17.74
CA ARG A 48 -7.94 -0.81 -17.58
C ARG A 48 -7.09 0.38 -17.13
N LEU A 49 -6.48 0.26 -15.94
CA LEU A 49 -5.58 1.28 -15.40
C LEU A 49 -4.13 1.05 -15.86
N ARG A 50 -3.73 -0.22 -15.92
CA ARG A 50 -2.42 -0.65 -16.45
C ARG A 50 -2.45 -2.13 -16.82
N ARG A 51 -1.32 -2.69 -17.24
CA ARG A 51 -1.22 -4.15 -17.48
C ARG A 51 -1.57 -4.91 -16.19
N GLY A 52 -2.62 -5.73 -16.27
CA GLY A 52 -3.05 -6.63 -15.22
C GLY A 52 -3.81 -6.00 -14.05
N VAL A 53 -4.15 -4.71 -14.12
CA VAL A 53 -4.88 -3.99 -13.07
C VAL A 53 -6.02 -3.18 -13.69
N PHE A 54 -7.21 -3.34 -13.12
CA PHE A 54 -8.47 -2.80 -13.61
C PHE A 54 -9.23 -2.14 -12.46
N CYS A 55 -10.13 -1.22 -12.79
CA CYS A 55 -11.13 -0.67 -11.87
C CYS A 55 -12.54 -0.88 -12.43
N LYS A 56 -13.52 -0.92 -11.53
CA LYS A 56 -14.94 -1.11 -11.90
C LYS A 56 -15.56 0.16 -12.45
N ASP A 57 -15.16 1.30 -11.90
CA ASP A 57 -15.59 2.63 -12.30
C ASP A 57 -14.42 3.63 -12.13
N GLN A 58 -14.67 4.91 -12.41
CA GLN A 58 -13.68 5.98 -12.25
C GLN A 58 -13.48 6.41 -10.78
N LYS A 59 -14.38 6.02 -9.87
CA LYS A 59 -14.36 6.34 -8.45
C LYS A 59 -13.73 5.18 -7.65
N PHE A 60 -12.43 4.97 -7.85
CA PHE A 60 -11.69 3.93 -7.14
C PHE A 60 -10.83 4.48 -6.00
N ASN A 61 -10.47 3.60 -5.07
CA ASN A 61 -9.55 3.92 -3.98
C ASN A 61 -8.10 3.88 -4.49
N PRO A 62 -7.36 5.00 -4.47
CA PRO A 62 -6.00 5.03 -4.99
C PRO A 62 -5.01 4.23 -4.14
N LYS A 63 -5.30 3.94 -2.86
CA LYS A 63 -4.46 3.08 -2.03
C LYS A 63 -4.56 1.61 -2.44
N GLU A 64 -5.75 1.13 -2.80
CA GLU A 64 -5.90 -0.20 -3.41
C GLU A 64 -5.09 -0.31 -4.71
N LEU A 65 -5.10 0.75 -5.52
CA LEU A 65 -4.31 0.80 -6.75
C LEU A 65 -2.82 0.70 -6.42
N ALA A 66 -2.34 1.52 -5.49
CA ALA A 66 -0.94 1.55 -5.08
C ALA A 66 -0.41 0.17 -4.68
N THR A 67 -1.14 -0.57 -3.83
CA THR A 67 -0.73 -1.90 -3.34
C THR A 67 -0.93 -3.02 -4.36
N SER A 68 -1.73 -2.78 -5.41
CA SER A 68 -1.98 -3.75 -6.50
C SER A 68 -0.95 -3.68 -7.63
N ILE A 69 -0.14 -2.62 -7.69
CA ILE A 69 0.82 -2.40 -8.78
C ILE A 69 2.06 -3.30 -8.65
N HIS A 70 2.65 -3.34 -7.45
CA HIS A 70 3.88 -4.03 -7.11
C HIS A 70 3.69 -4.81 -5.81
N THR A 71 3.18 -6.04 -5.91
CA THR A 71 2.89 -6.90 -4.76
C THR A 71 4.08 -7.84 -4.47
N PRO A 72 4.48 -8.05 -3.20
CA PRO A 72 3.89 -7.53 -1.96
C PRO A 72 4.18 -6.04 -1.73
N ALA A 73 3.20 -5.33 -1.17
CA ALA A 73 3.29 -3.92 -0.81
C ALA A 73 2.21 -3.50 0.20
N TYR A 74 2.49 -2.43 0.95
CA TYR A 74 1.54 -1.75 1.82
C TYR A 74 1.78 -0.24 1.86
N ILE A 75 0.73 0.54 2.15
CA ILE A 75 0.83 1.99 2.33
C ILE A 75 1.62 2.31 3.60
N SER A 76 2.62 3.18 3.52
CA SER A 76 3.48 3.52 4.67
C SER A 76 4.05 4.94 4.53
N PHE A 77 5.11 5.23 5.28
CA PHE A 77 5.91 6.45 5.24
C PHE A 77 5.05 7.71 5.32
N GLU A 78 5.30 8.69 4.45
CA GLU A 78 4.64 9.99 4.48
C GLU A 78 3.12 9.90 4.35
N THR A 79 2.57 8.91 3.64
CA THR A 79 1.11 8.78 3.49
C THR A 79 0.44 8.49 4.82
N VAL A 80 0.94 7.49 5.57
CA VAL A 80 0.38 7.16 6.89
C VAL A 80 0.71 8.26 7.88
N LEU A 81 1.95 8.73 7.92
CA LEU A 81 2.38 9.74 8.87
C LEU A 81 1.62 11.06 8.72
N ARG A 82 1.24 11.44 7.50
CA ARG A 82 0.41 12.62 7.26
C ARG A 82 -1.04 12.41 7.72
N GLU A 83 -1.62 11.27 7.38
CA GLU A 83 -2.99 10.93 7.80
C GLU A 83 -3.15 10.88 9.33
N GLU A 84 -2.06 10.55 10.02
CA GLU A 84 -1.99 10.46 11.48
C GLU A 84 -1.50 11.77 12.15
N GLY A 85 -1.27 12.83 11.36
CA GLY A 85 -0.87 14.15 11.85
C GLY A 85 0.55 14.21 12.45
N VAL A 86 1.45 13.31 12.03
CA VAL A 86 2.86 13.27 12.45
C VAL A 86 3.74 14.17 11.58
N ILE A 87 3.36 14.34 10.32
CA ILE A 87 4.01 15.28 9.38
C ILE A 87 2.95 16.13 8.67
N PHE A 88 3.32 17.36 8.31
CA PHE A 88 2.43 18.32 7.66
C PHE A 88 2.86 18.70 6.24
N GLN A 89 3.97 18.12 5.74
CA GLN A 89 4.42 18.38 4.37
C GLN A 89 3.34 18.02 3.34
N ASP A 90 2.95 19.02 2.56
CA ASP A 90 2.00 18.84 1.46
C ASP A 90 2.71 18.17 0.28
N HIS A 91 2.48 16.86 0.17
CA HIS A 91 2.97 16.08 -0.95
C HIS A 91 1.86 15.14 -1.41
N HIS A 92 1.33 15.39 -2.60
CA HIS A 92 0.19 14.65 -3.16
C HIS A 92 0.51 13.23 -3.65
N ALA A 93 1.73 12.71 -3.46
CA ALA A 93 2.02 11.31 -3.78
C ALA A 93 1.60 10.34 -2.67
N ILE A 94 1.27 9.13 -3.09
CA ILE A 94 1.03 7.98 -2.21
C ILE A 94 2.31 7.17 -2.09
N PHE A 95 2.79 7.02 -0.88
CA PHE A 95 4.02 6.33 -0.53
C PHE A 95 3.74 4.91 -0.08
N VAL A 96 4.54 3.99 -0.61
CA VAL A 96 4.28 2.55 -0.52
C VAL A 96 5.57 1.83 -0.18
N ALA A 97 5.52 0.96 0.82
CA ALA A 97 6.58 0.00 1.09
C ALA A 97 6.48 -1.15 0.07
N SER A 98 7.58 -1.49 -0.59
CA SER A 98 7.62 -2.56 -1.59
C SER A 98 9.00 -3.23 -1.64
N TYR A 99 9.14 -4.24 -2.51
CA TYR A 99 10.38 -4.96 -2.79
C TYR A 99 11.31 -4.20 -3.77
N LEU A 100 10.83 -3.09 -4.32
CA LEU A 100 11.57 -2.24 -5.25
C LEU A 100 11.40 -0.75 -4.92
N ALA A 101 12.35 0.05 -5.39
CA ALA A 101 12.25 1.51 -5.37
C ALA A 101 11.86 1.99 -6.78
N ARG A 102 10.76 2.74 -6.88
CA ARG A 102 10.24 3.24 -8.15
C ARG A 102 9.27 4.39 -7.92
N GLU A 103 9.33 5.38 -8.79
CA GLU A 103 8.27 6.37 -8.93
C GLU A 103 7.47 6.08 -10.21
N LEU A 104 6.16 6.20 -10.16
CA LEU A 104 5.33 6.19 -11.37
C LEU A 104 4.04 6.98 -11.18
N LYS A 105 3.49 7.44 -12.30
CA LYS A 105 2.13 7.98 -12.37
C LYS A 105 1.19 6.93 -12.97
N CYS A 106 0.02 6.76 -12.39
CA CYS A 106 -1.03 5.89 -12.93
C CYS A 106 -2.40 6.52 -12.64
N ALA A 107 -3.23 6.64 -13.68
CA ALA A 107 -4.37 7.55 -13.70
C ALA A 107 -3.92 8.99 -13.32
N SER A 108 -4.63 9.66 -12.41
CA SER A 108 -4.28 11.00 -11.89
C SER A 108 -3.32 10.97 -10.70
N TYR A 109 -2.88 9.80 -10.23
CA TYR A 109 -2.14 9.65 -8.98
C TYR A 109 -0.64 9.42 -9.21
N LYS A 110 0.18 10.02 -8.35
CA LYS A 110 1.62 9.77 -8.25
C LYS A 110 1.88 8.77 -7.12
N PHE A 111 2.63 7.72 -7.42
CA PHE A 111 3.02 6.68 -6.46
C PHE A 111 4.53 6.65 -6.31
N ILE A 112 5.00 6.62 -5.06
CA ILE A 112 6.42 6.49 -4.71
C ILE A 112 6.59 5.20 -3.91
N PHE A 113 7.18 4.20 -4.56
CA PHE A 113 7.54 2.94 -3.95
C PHE A 113 8.94 3.05 -3.35
N ARG A 114 9.07 2.70 -2.07
CA ARG A 114 10.35 2.63 -1.36
C ARG A 114 10.66 1.18 -1.04
N LYS A 115 11.88 0.76 -1.35
CA LYS A 115 12.34 -0.61 -1.12
C LYS A 115 12.60 -0.85 0.36
N LEU A 116 11.95 -1.86 0.94
CA LEU A 116 12.34 -2.46 2.22
C LEU A 116 13.02 -3.81 1.98
N LYS A 117 13.74 -4.31 2.99
CA LYS A 117 14.24 -5.70 2.96
C LYS A 117 13.05 -6.66 2.96
N ASP A 118 13.20 -7.78 2.26
CA ASP A 118 12.11 -8.76 2.09
C ASP A 118 11.58 -9.28 3.44
N GLU A 119 12.47 -9.54 4.41
CA GLU A 119 12.09 -9.97 5.77
C GLU A 119 11.23 -8.92 6.51
N VAL A 120 11.52 -7.63 6.30
CA VAL A 120 10.74 -6.53 6.89
C VAL A 120 9.41 -6.40 6.17
N LEU A 121 9.44 -6.45 4.83
CA LEU A 121 8.25 -6.31 3.98
C LEU A 121 7.24 -7.44 4.20
N ALA A 122 7.71 -8.67 4.45
CA ALA A 122 6.87 -9.85 4.69
C ALA A 122 6.32 -9.92 6.13
N ASN A 123 6.79 -9.08 7.05
CA ASN A 123 6.34 -9.10 8.44
C ASN A 123 5.06 -8.26 8.62
N ASN A 124 3.97 -8.93 9.02
CA ASN A 124 2.65 -8.33 9.17
C ASN A 124 2.43 -7.58 10.50
N GLN A 125 3.37 -7.57 11.43
CA GLN A 125 3.21 -6.83 12.69
C GLN A 125 3.12 -5.33 12.42
N GLY A 126 2.07 -4.70 12.96
CA GLY A 126 1.77 -3.30 12.71
C GLY A 126 1.27 -3.02 11.28
N ILE A 127 0.85 -4.05 10.51
CA ILE A 127 0.16 -3.89 9.22
C ILE A 127 -1.33 -4.16 9.42
N ILE A 128 -2.17 -3.24 8.95
CA ILE A 128 -3.62 -3.25 9.02
C ILE A 128 -4.17 -3.46 7.62
N SER A 129 -4.99 -4.50 7.44
CA SER A 129 -5.71 -4.75 6.19
C SER A 129 -7.11 -4.16 6.29
N LYS A 130 -7.42 -3.14 5.50
CA LYS A 130 -8.75 -2.53 5.43
C LYS A 130 -9.08 -2.13 3.99
N ASN A 131 -10.36 -2.22 3.62
CA ASN A 131 -10.87 -1.73 2.33
C ASN A 131 -10.07 -2.21 1.10
N GLY A 132 -9.64 -3.47 1.08
CA GLY A 132 -8.96 -4.08 -0.07
C GLY A 132 -7.46 -3.78 -0.19
N TYR A 133 -6.85 -3.05 0.75
CA TYR A 133 -5.41 -2.76 0.77
C TYR A 133 -4.79 -2.98 2.15
N SER A 134 -3.46 -3.12 2.17
CA SER A 134 -2.66 -3.18 3.40
C SER A 134 -2.03 -1.83 3.68
N GLN A 135 -2.02 -1.41 4.94
CA GLN A 135 -1.46 -0.13 5.40
C GLN A 135 -0.73 -0.33 6.74
N ALA A 136 0.41 0.34 6.90
CA ALA A 136 1.10 0.39 8.17
C ALA A 136 0.29 1.16 9.22
N SER A 137 0.36 0.70 10.46
CA SER A 137 0.08 1.52 11.65
C SER A 137 1.02 2.72 11.69
N LYS A 138 0.64 3.75 12.45
CA LYS A 138 1.46 4.95 12.65
C LYS A 138 2.87 4.63 13.14
N GLU A 139 2.98 3.74 14.12
CA GLU A 139 4.25 3.30 14.70
C GLU A 139 5.09 2.54 13.67
N ARG A 140 4.46 1.65 12.89
CA ARG A 140 5.16 0.93 11.81
C ARG A 140 5.63 1.87 10.71
N ALA A 141 4.83 2.86 10.33
CA ALA A 141 5.21 3.86 9.33
C ALA A 141 6.35 4.77 9.79
N LEU A 142 6.37 5.13 11.08
CA LEU A 142 7.48 5.86 11.69
C LEU A 142 8.77 5.04 11.63
N LEU A 143 8.70 3.75 11.96
CA LEU A 143 9.85 2.86 11.91
C LEU A 143 10.35 2.64 10.47
N ASP A 144 9.44 2.45 9.50
CA ASP A 144 9.80 2.37 8.08
C ASP A 144 10.51 3.64 7.62
N MET A 145 10.01 4.81 8.03
CA MET A 145 10.60 6.11 7.72
C MET A 145 12.02 6.21 8.25
N ILE A 146 12.22 6.04 9.55
CA ILE A 146 13.57 6.18 10.12
C ILE A 146 14.47 5.05 9.63
N TYR A 147 13.96 3.86 9.32
CA TYR A 147 14.78 2.78 8.77
C TYR A 147 15.52 3.19 7.50
N LEU A 148 14.83 3.86 6.58
CA LEU A 148 15.40 4.34 5.32
C LEU A 148 16.09 5.70 5.46
N PHE A 149 15.52 6.61 6.26
CA PHE A 149 15.99 7.98 6.40
C PHE A 149 16.51 8.22 7.82
N LYS A 150 17.83 8.15 7.98
CA LYS A 150 18.49 8.19 9.29
C LYS A 150 18.17 9.47 10.08
N ASN A 151 18.03 10.60 9.40
CA ASN A 151 17.85 11.94 9.96
C ASN A 151 16.58 12.59 9.39
N TYR A 152 15.41 12.02 9.68
CA TYR A 152 14.14 12.55 9.22
C TYR A 152 13.50 13.46 10.28
N HIS A 153 13.05 14.65 9.88
CA HIS A 153 12.35 15.56 10.78
C HIS A 153 10.86 15.23 10.83
N PHE A 154 10.32 15.00 12.03
CA PHE A 154 8.88 14.83 12.26
C PHE A 154 8.32 16.10 12.90
N ASP A 155 7.14 16.53 12.48
CA ASP A 155 6.55 17.78 12.94
C ASP A 155 5.80 17.61 14.26
N ASN A 156 5.21 16.43 14.50
CA ASN A 156 4.47 16.14 15.72
C ASN A 156 4.60 14.67 16.15
N LEU A 157 5.28 14.44 17.28
CA LEU A 157 5.49 13.10 17.83
C LEU A 157 4.61 12.78 19.05
N ARG A 158 3.75 13.71 19.49
CA ARG A 158 2.99 13.57 20.75
C ARG A 158 2.08 12.34 20.80
N ASN A 159 1.52 11.97 19.65
CA ASN A 159 0.56 10.87 19.57
C ASN A 159 1.22 9.50 19.27
N ILE A 160 2.56 9.42 19.19
CA ILE A 160 3.26 8.16 18.94
C ILE A 160 3.21 7.27 20.18
N ASP A 161 2.78 6.02 20.01
CA ASP A 161 2.85 5.00 21.04
C ASP A 161 4.26 4.37 21.04
N TRP A 162 5.14 4.91 21.88
CA TRP A 162 6.54 4.45 21.97
C TRP A 162 6.69 3.03 22.51
N GLU A 163 5.76 2.58 23.36
CA GLU A 163 5.74 1.21 23.87
C GLU A 163 5.46 0.21 22.76
N LYS A 164 4.58 0.56 21.80
CA LYS A 164 4.36 -0.22 20.58
C LYS A 164 5.54 -0.15 19.60
N CYS A 165 6.26 0.98 19.52
CA CYS A 165 7.42 1.10 18.64
C CYS A 165 8.55 0.13 19.01
N ALA A 166 8.80 -0.10 20.30
CA ALA A 166 9.93 -0.92 20.77
C ALA A 166 9.93 -2.37 20.25
N PRO A 167 8.83 -3.17 20.35
CA PRO A 167 8.78 -4.51 19.78
C PRO A 167 8.79 -4.48 18.24
N LEU A 168 8.12 -3.52 17.60
CA LEU A 168 8.10 -3.40 16.14
C LEU A 168 9.50 -3.08 15.56
N ALA A 169 10.33 -2.33 16.28
CA ALA A 169 11.69 -2.02 15.85
C ALA A 169 12.57 -3.27 15.66
N LYS A 170 12.27 -4.36 16.38
CA LYS A 170 12.98 -5.64 16.27
C LYS A 170 12.83 -6.29 14.90
N ILE A 171 11.73 -6.02 14.18
CA ILE A 171 11.46 -6.52 12.83
C ILE A 171 12.61 -6.18 11.87
N TYR A 172 13.21 -5.00 12.04
CA TYR A 172 14.25 -4.48 11.15
C TYR A 172 15.63 -5.09 11.39
N LYS A 173 15.81 -5.84 12.49
CA LYS A 173 17.08 -6.44 12.92
C LYS A 173 18.25 -5.44 12.83
N ASN A 174 18.01 -4.20 13.27
CA ASN A 174 18.94 -3.08 13.10
C ASN A 174 19.12 -2.33 14.42
N LYS A 175 20.25 -2.56 15.09
CA LYS A 175 20.59 -1.88 16.36
C LYS A 175 20.66 -0.37 16.23
N GLN A 176 21.11 0.16 15.08
CA GLN A 176 21.17 1.60 14.85
C GLN A 176 19.78 2.22 14.70
N LEU A 177 18.79 1.48 14.20
CA LEU A 177 17.40 1.92 14.20
C LEU A 177 16.85 2.04 15.62
N GLU A 178 17.11 1.05 16.48
CA GLU A 178 16.66 1.11 17.88
C GLU A 178 17.29 2.30 18.64
N ILE A 179 18.58 2.58 18.42
CA ILE A 179 19.24 3.76 18.98
C ILE A 179 18.57 5.05 18.48
N ARG A 180 18.28 5.14 17.18
CA ARG A 180 17.60 6.30 16.60
C ARG A 180 16.18 6.47 17.14
N LEU A 181 15.44 5.38 17.30
CA LEU A 181 14.10 5.40 17.89
C LEU A 181 14.13 6.01 19.30
N LYS A 182 15.07 5.59 20.16
CA LYS A 182 15.24 6.15 21.50
C LYS A 182 15.53 7.65 21.49
N LYS A 183 16.32 8.13 20.51
CA LYS A 183 16.57 9.57 20.35
C LYS A 183 15.27 10.33 20.05
N TYR A 184 14.45 9.85 19.12
CA TYR A 184 13.16 10.48 18.84
C TYR A 184 12.21 10.45 20.05
N GLN A 185 12.20 9.35 20.81
CA GLN A 185 11.41 9.26 22.04
C GLN A 185 11.82 10.32 23.07
N GLN A 186 13.12 10.55 23.25
CA GLN A 186 13.64 11.59 24.16
C GLN A 186 13.27 13.00 23.71
N TYR A 187 13.31 13.29 22.40
CA TYR A 187 12.92 14.60 21.88
C TYR A 187 11.41 14.87 21.91
N ALA A 188 10.60 13.82 22.04
CA ALA A 188 9.14 13.93 22.09
C ALA A 188 8.59 14.17 23.51
N GLN A 189 9.44 14.01 24.53
CA GLN A 189 9.11 14.23 25.95
C GLN A 189 9.37 15.68 26.38
#